data_AF-A0A2V7NXI2-F1
#
_entry.id   AF-A0A2V7NXI2-F1
#
_cell.length_a   1.000
_cell.length_b   1.000
_cell.length_c   1.000
_cell.angle_alpha   90.00
_cell.angle_beta   90.00
_cell.angle_gamma   90.00
#
_symmetry.space_group_name_H-M   'P 1'
#
loop_
_entity.id
_entity.type
_entity.pdbx_description
1 polymer ?
#
loop_
_entity_poly.entity_id
_entity_poly.type
_entity_poly.pdbx_seq_one_letter_code
_entity_poly.pdbx_strand_id
1 'polypeptide(L)'
;MGIGTAEELALAELKAQEQLQATKVQGHDADPERADSTVDVKCPVTGVVSQRARVATDPIVWTEEAWARLQLVPLVARPLARNTVERFARNHGIWRVTTGVMDDNKQAMIEADEFDVETMMVMFTELRAKQIRAETGSLQAFIEEAKAQGITRCPIRDIEDKLGKCPVDFRGVKPEEAKAAVEKLLQ
;
A
#
# COMPACT_ATOMS: atom_id res chain seq x y z
N MET A 1 -0.95 -16.37 -20.52
CA MET A 1 -1.41 -15.03 -20.91
C MET A 1 -0.58 -14.03 -20.15
N GLY A 2 0.25 -13.26 -20.85
CA GLY A 2 1.32 -12.46 -20.25
C GLY A 2 0.77 -11.37 -19.34
N ILE A 3 1.21 -11.38 -18.09
CA ILE A 3 1.26 -10.19 -17.23
C ILE A 3 2.02 -9.12 -18.00
N GLY A 4 1.36 -7.97 -18.18
CA GLY A 4 1.78 -6.94 -19.12
C GLY A 4 3.20 -6.44 -18.95
N THR A 5 3.74 -5.89 -20.03
CA THR A 5 5.05 -5.23 -20.06
C THR A 5 5.14 -4.13 -18.98
N ALA A 6 6.34 -3.73 -18.59
CA ALA A 6 6.53 -2.67 -17.59
C ALA A 6 5.80 -1.36 -17.97
N GLU A 7 5.69 -1.08 -19.27
CA GLU A 7 4.97 0.06 -19.82
C GLU A 7 3.45 -0.06 -19.63
N GLU A 8 2.88 -1.25 -19.82
CA GLU A 8 1.45 -1.50 -19.57
C GLU A 8 1.09 -1.38 -18.09
N LEU A 9 2.00 -1.80 -17.20
CA LEU A 9 1.82 -1.65 -15.76
C LEU A 9 1.85 -0.17 -15.35
N ALA A 10 2.82 0.61 -15.87
CA ALA A 10 2.92 2.04 -15.61
C ALA A 10 1.67 2.80 -16.10
N LEU A 11 1.15 2.46 -17.29
CA LEU A 11 -0.09 3.05 -17.80
C LEU A 11 -1.29 2.69 -16.91
N ALA A 12 -1.37 1.44 -16.43
CA ALA A 12 -2.42 1.00 -15.52
C ALA A 12 -2.37 1.75 -14.18
N GLU A 13 -1.16 2.04 -13.68
CA GLU A 13 -0.95 2.80 -12.45
C GLU A 13 -1.37 4.27 -12.59
N LEU A 14 -1.00 4.94 -13.68
CA LEU A 14 -1.44 6.31 -13.97
C LEU A 14 -2.97 6.39 -14.04
N LYS A 15 -3.60 5.48 -14.80
CA LYS A 15 -5.06 5.41 -14.89
C LYS A 15 -5.71 5.14 -13.53
N ALA A 16 -5.11 4.29 -12.70
CA ALA A 16 -5.59 4.05 -11.35
C ALA A 16 -5.50 5.32 -10.48
N GLN A 17 -4.40 6.07 -10.57
CA GLN A 17 -4.27 7.36 -9.87
C GLN A 17 -5.33 8.38 -10.30
N GLU A 18 -5.54 8.55 -11.61
CA GLU A 18 -6.58 9.45 -12.13
C GLU A 18 -7.97 9.09 -11.60
N GLN A 19 -8.31 7.80 -11.61
CA GLN A 19 -9.60 7.35 -11.07
C GLN A 19 -9.76 7.66 -9.59
N LEU A 20 -8.68 7.59 -8.82
CA LEU A 20 -8.68 7.84 -7.38
C LEU A 20 -8.81 9.33 -7.03
N GLN A 21 -8.35 10.25 -7.88
CA GLN A 21 -8.47 11.70 -7.66
C GLN A 21 -9.92 12.17 -7.50
N ALA A 22 -10.89 11.47 -8.11
CA ALA A 22 -12.31 11.78 -7.97
C ALA A 22 -12.90 11.37 -6.61
N THR A 23 -12.14 10.70 -5.74
CA THR A 23 -12.64 10.22 -4.44
C THR A 23 -12.75 11.36 -3.45
N LYS A 24 -13.94 11.54 -2.86
CA LYS A 24 -14.17 12.57 -1.84
C LYS A 24 -13.75 12.04 -0.47
N VAL A 25 -12.69 12.61 0.10
CA VAL A 25 -12.21 12.31 1.47
C VAL A 25 -12.58 13.47 2.39
N GLN A 26 -13.28 13.18 3.49
CA GLN A 26 -13.70 14.19 4.46
C GLN A 26 -14.06 13.54 5.81
N GLY A 27 -13.58 14.16 6.89
CA GLY A 27 -13.92 13.76 8.26
C GLY A 27 -13.16 12.53 8.72
N HIS A 28 -13.48 12.09 9.93
CA HIS A 28 -12.79 11.03 10.65
C HIS A 28 -13.76 9.93 11.08
N ASP A 29 -13.24 8.73 11.31
CA ASP A 29 -14.02 7.60 11.85
C ASP A 29 -14.66 7.92 13.21
N ALA A 30 -13.99 8.76 14.01
CA ALA A 30 -14.49 9.18 15.32
C ALA A 30 -15.56 10.29 15.25
N ASP A 31 -15.81 10.88 14.08
CA ASP A 31 -16.83 11.92 13.95
C ASP A 31 -18.22 11.31 14.17
N PRO A 32 -19.09 11.98 14.94
CA PRO A 32 -20.43 11.47 15.21
C PRO A 32 -21.17 11.20 13.90
N GLU A 33 -21.84 10.06 13.86
CA GLU A 33 -22.72 9.74 12.75
C GLU A 33 -23.87 10.76 12.76
N ARG A 34 -23.91 11.61 11.74
CA ARG A 34 -24.98 12.62 11.65
C ARG A 34 -26.27 11.86 11.41
N ALA A 35 -27.21 11.98 12.35
CA ALA A 35 -28.55 11.38 12.24
C ALA A 35 -29.24 11.76 10.92
N ASP A 36 -28.95 12.96 10.40
CA ASP A 36 -29.50 13.43 9.15
C ASP A 36 -28.48 13.29 8.02
N SER A 37 -28.82 12.49 7.01
CA SER A 37 -28.06 12.26 5.79
C SER A 37 -28.12 13.47 4.85
N THR A 38 -27.75 14.67 5.33
CA THR A 38 -27.81 15.90 4.56
C THR A 38 -26.49 16.20 3.82
N VAL A 39 -26.60 16.82 2.65
CA VAL A 39 -25.48 17.36 1.86
C VAL A 39 -25.63 18.85 1.69
N ASP A 40 -24.51 19.56 1.82
CA ASP A 40 -24.39 20.96 1.49
C ASP A 40 -24.29 21.11 -0.03
N VAL A 41 -25.20 21.89 -0.60
CA VAL A 41 -25.25 22.21 -2.03
C VAL A 41 -25.09 23.71 -2.18
N LYS A 42 -24.11 24.11 -2.99
CA LYS A 42 -23.88 25.51 -3.32
C LYS A 42 -24.72 25.90 -4.54
N CYS A 43 -25.53 26.94 -4.41
CA CYS A 43 -26.28 27.49 -5.54
C CYS A 43 -25.31 28.09 -6.57
N PRO A 44 -25.37 27.71 -7.85
CA PRO A 44 -24.44 28.21 -8.87
C PRO A 44 -24.65 29.68 -9.21
N VAL A 45 -25.83 30.23 -8.92
CA VAL A 45 -26.18 31.63 -9.24
C VAL A 45 -25.83 32.57 -8.09
N THR A 46 -26.22 32.23 -6.86
CA THR A 46 -26.08 33.12 -5.69
C THR A 46 -24.89 32.76 -4.80
N GLY A 47 -24.32 31.57 -4.95
CA GLY A 47 -23.24 31.06 -4.09
C GLY A 47 -23.70 30.66 -2.68
N VAL A 48 -24.99 30.81 -2.36
CA VAL A 48 -25.57 30.40 -1.08
C VAL A 48 -25.45 28.89 -0.91
N VAL A 49 -25.01 28.46 0.27
CA VAL A 49 -24.97 27.05 0.66
C VAL A 49 -26.28 26.68 1.34
N SER A 50 -26.93 25.65 0.84
CA SER A 50 -28.17 25.10 1.41
C SER A 50 -27.99 23.62 1.70
N GLN A 51 -28.71 23.10 2.68
CA GLN A 51 -28.72 21.66 2.98
C GLN A 51 -29.93 20.99 2.33
N ARG A 52 -29.70 19.83 1.73
CA ARG A 52 -30.77 18.92 1.29
C ARG A 52 -30.51 17.50 1.75
N ALA A 53 -31.55 16.68 1.81
CA ALA A 53 -31.40 15.25 2.02
C ALA A 53 -30.57 14.62 0.88
N ARG A 54 -29.79 13.59 1.21
CA ARG A 54 -29.03 12.81 0.23
C ARG A 54 -29.97 12.03 -0.69
N VAL A 55 -29.51 11.88 -1.92
CA VAL A 55 -30.11 11.02 -2.95
C VAL A 55 -29.06 10.02 -3.43
N ALA A 56 -29.50 8.97 -4.11
CA ALA A 56 -28.61 7.87 -4.55
C ALA A 56 -27.46 8.32 -5.47
N THR A 57 -27.60 9.47 -6.16
CA THR A 57 -26.57 10.03 -7.03
C THR A 57 -25.53 10.86 -6.28
N ASP A 58 -25.70 11.09 -4.98
CA ASP A 58 -24.70 11.82 -4.20
C ASP A 58 -23.42 11.00 -4.02
N PRO A 59 -22.25 11.67 -4.01
CA PRO A 59 -20.98 10.99 -3.84
C PRO A 59 -20.87 10.36 -2.45
N ILE A 60 -20.32 9.15 -2.42
CA ILE A 60 -19.82 8.51 -1.21
C ILE A 60 -18.63 9.32 -0.69
N VAL A 61 -18.56 9.46 0.64
CA VAL A 61 -17.47 10.14 1.33
C VAL A 61 -16.64 9.12 2.06
N TRP A 62 -15.32 9.17 1.93
CA TRP A 62 -14.39 8.35 2.69
C TRP A 62 -13.85 9.16 3.87
N THR A 63 -13.69 8.54 5.03
CA THR A 63 -12.91 9.12 6.13
C THR A 63 -11.42 9.07 5.82
N GLU A 64 -10.64 9.92 6.49
CA GLU A 64 -9.19 9.94 6.35
C GLU A 64 -8.57 8.57 6.68
N GLU A 65 -9.06 7.89 7.72
CA GLU A 65 -8.54 6.59 8.16
C GLU A 65 -8.87 5.48 7.15
N ALA A 66 -10.10 5.46 6.63
CA ALA A 66 -10.50 4.50 5.59
C ALA A 66 -9.72 4.72 4.29
N TRP A 67 -9.50 5.98 3.92
CA TRP A 67 -8.71 6.33 2.75
C TRP A 67 -7.25 5.92 2.91
N ALA A 68 -6.63 6.19 4.06
CA ALA A 68 -5.27 5.76 4.36
C ALA A 68 -5.14 4.23 4.32
N ARG A 69 -6.13 3.49 4.83
CA ARG A 69 -6.16 2.02 4.75
C ARG A 69 -6.27 1.54 3.30
N LEU A 70 -7.08 2.19 2.47
CA LEU A 70 -7.20 1.88 1.05
C LEU A 70 -5.86 2.13 0.29
N GLN A 71 -5.06 3.11 0.71
CA GLN A 71 -3.75 3.37 0.11
C GLN A 71 -2.74 2.22 0.30
N LEU A 72 -2.93 1.35 1.30
CA LEU A 72 -2.11 0.14 1.50
C LEU A 72 -2.36 -0.93 0.41
N VAL A 73 -3.48 -0.85 -0.31
CA VAL A 73 -3.79 -1.72 -1.44
C VAL A 73 -2.88 -1.34 -2.62
N PRO A 74 -2.29 -2.33 -3.34
CA PRO A 74 -1.52 -2.09 -4.55
C PRO A 74 -2.26 -1.18 -5.53
N LEU A 75 -1.55 -0.21 -6.11
CA LEU A 75 -2.15 0.89 -6.87
C LEU A 75 -3.11 0.42 -7.98
N VAL A 76 -2.72 -0.60 -8.75
CA VAL A 76 -3.52 -1.17 -9.85
C VAL A 76 -4.85 -1.77 -9.36
N ALA A 77 -4.88 -2.31 -8.14
CA ALA A 77 -6.07 -2.94 -7.57
C ALA A 77 -6.94 -1.98 -6.76
N ARG A 78 -6.40 -0.81 -6.40
CA ARG A 78 -7.08 0.16 -5.53
C ARG A 78 -8.42 0.66 -6.10
N PRO A 79 -8.58 0.95 -7.41
CA PRO A 79 -9.88 1.32 -7.96
C PRO A 79 -10.93 0.22 -7.82
N LEU A 80 -10.54 -1.05 -7.99
CA LEU A 80 -11.44 -2.18 -7.80
C LEU A 80 -11.89 -2.27 -6.34
N ALA A 81 -10.95 -2.25 -5.40
CA ALA A 81 -11.25 -2.28 -3.96
C ALA A 81 -12.17 -1.12 -3.55
N ARG A 82 -11.87 0.11 -3.99
CA ARG A 82 -12.72 1.28 -3.74
C ARG A 82 -14.14 1.05 -4.25
N ASN A 83 -14.29 0.64 -5.51
CA ASN A 83 -15.60 0.46 -6.13
C ASN A 83 -16.42 -0.65 -5.45
N THR A 84 -15.76 -1.69 -4.94
CA THR A 84 -16.41 -2.76 -4.16
C THR A 84 -16.95 -2.25 -2.83
N VAL A 85 -16.13 -1.53 -2.06
CA VAL A 85 -16.57 -0.93 -0.80
C VAL A 85 -17.67 0.11 -1.02
N GLU A 86 -17.56 0.97 -2.04
CA GLU A 86 -18.61 1.94 -2.32
C GLU A 86 -19.93 1.30 -2.78
N ARG A 87 -19.88 0.19 -3.51
CA ARG A 87 -21.08 -0.57 -3.89
C ARG A 87 -21.73 -1.19 -2.65
N PHE A 88 -20.93 -1.78 -1.77
CA PHE A 88 -21.41 -2.27 -0.48
C PHE A 88 -22.08 -1.15 0.31
N ALA A 89 -21.42 0.00 0.44
CA ALA A 89 -21.97 1.15 1.15
C ALA A 89 -23.32 1.59 0.57
N ARG A 90 -23.43 1.72 -0.76
CA ARG A 90 -24.70 2.07 -1.44
C ARG A 90 -25.81 1.05 -1.16
N ASN A 91 -25.50 -0.24 -1.20
CA ASN A 91 -26.49 -1.30 -0.95
C ASN A 91 -27.01 -1.30 0.50
N HIS A 92 -26.21 -0.79 1.45
CA HIS A 92 -26.55 -0.72 2.87
C HIS A 92 -27.04 0.69 3.31
N GLY A 93 -27.23 1.63 2.37
CA GLY A 93 -27.65 3.00 2.69
C GLY A 93 -26.58 3.84 3.40
N ILE A 94 -25.33 3.38 3.37
CA ILE A 94 -24.19 4.02 4.00
C ILE A 94 -23.60 5.03 3.01
N TRP A 95 -23.48 6.29 3.44
CA TRP A 95 -22.92 7.35 2.61
C TRP A 95 -21.49 7.75 3.00
N ARG A 96 -21.05 7.32 4.19
CA ARG A 96 -19.72 7.57 4.74
C ARG A 96 -19.00 6.24 4.94
N VAL A 97 -17.93 6.02 4.19
CA VAL A 97 -17.08 4.84 4.33
C VAL A 97 -16.06 5.12 5.43
N THR A 98 -16.22 4.41 6.55
CA THR A 98 -15.26 4.34 7.66
C THR A 98 -14.42 3.07 7.56
N THR A 99 -13.41 2.90 8.41
CA THR A 99 -12.68 1.63 8.48
C THR A 99 -13.61 0.46 8.86
N GLY A 100 -14.61 0.69 9.72
CA GLY A 100 -15.63 -0.30 10.06
C GLY A 100 -16.44 -0.78 8.85
N VAL A 101 -16.86 0.14 7.97
CA VAL A 101 -17.58 -0.21 6.73
C VAL A 101 -16.71 -1.07 5.80
N MET A 102 -15.39 -0.85 5.78
CA MET A 102 -14.47 -1.71 5.03
C MET A 102 -14.39 -3.12 5.63
N ASP A 103 -14.41 -3.23 6.95
CA ASP A 103 -14.40 -4.52 7.66
C ASP A 103 -15.72 -5.28 7.46
N ASP A 104 -16.86 -4.59 7.50
CA ASP A 104 -18.17 -5.18 7.20
C ASP A 104 -18.23 -5.67 5.75
N ASN A 105 -17.72 -4.88 4.80
CA ASN A 105 -17.62 -5.32 3.40
C ASN A 105 -16.75 -6.57 3.27
N LYS A 106 -15.59 -6.59 3.93
CA LYS A 106 -14.68 -7.74 3.91
C LYS A 106 -15.37 -8.97 4.49
N GLN A 107 -16.07 -8.82 5.61
CA GLN A 107 -16.79 -9.91 6.27
C GLN A 107 -17.90 -10.46 5.37
N ALA A 108 -18.69 -9.59 4.73
CA ALA A 108 -19.72 -10.00 3.78
C ALA A 108 -19.15 -10.75 2.56
N MET A 109 -17.97 -10.35 2.06
CA MET A 109 -17.30 -11.07 0.96
C MET A 109 -16.84 -12.48 1.36
N ILE A 110 -16.38 -12.65 2.62
CA ILE A 110 -16.02 -13.96 3.17
C ILE A 110 -17.25 -14.84 3.29
N GLU A 111 -18.34 -14.31 3.87
CA GLU A 111 -19.59 -15.05 4.08
C GLU A 111 -20.27 -15.47 2.77
N ALA A 112 -20.08 -14.70 1.70
CA ALA A 112 -20.63 -15.02 0.39
C ALA A 112 -19.84 -16.10 -0.37
N ASP A 113 -18.71 -16.61 0.16
CA ASP A 113 -17.75 -17.50 -0.53
C ASP A 113 -17.33 -16.98 -1.92
N GLU A 114 -17.51 -15.68 -2.18
CA GLU A 114 -17.31 -15.06 -3.49
C GLU A 114 -15.82 -14.78 -3.75
N PHE A 115 -15.03 -14.69 -2.68
CA PHE A 115 -13.59 -14.49 -2.72
C PHE A 115 -12.89 -15.22 -1.57
N ASP A 116 -12.13 -16.27 -1.87
CA ASP A 116 -11.16 -16.81 -0.92
C ASP A 116 -10.08 -15.74 -0.64
N VAL A 117 -10.15 -15.16 0.56
CA VAL A 117 -9.28 -14.08 1.02
C VAL A 117 -7.81 -14.52 1.01
N GLU A 118 -7.52 -15.81 1.23
CA GLU A 118 -6.15 -16.34 1.20
C GLU A 118 -5.58 -16.26 -0.22
N THR A 119 -6.33 -16.74 -1.21
CA THR A 119 -5.94 -16.67 -2.63
C THR A 119 -5.76 -15.22 -3.11
N MET A 120 -6.64 -14.30 -2.69
CA MET A 120 -6.54 -12.89 -3.07
C MET A 120 -5.31 -12.20 -2.44
N MET A 121 -5.01 -12.49 -1.17
CA MET A 121 -3.83 -11.95 -0.49
C MET A 121 -2.52 -12.46 -1.10
N VAL A 122 -2.47 -13.72 -1.55
CA VAL A 122 -1.34 -14.26 -2.31
C VAL A 122 -1.16 -13.49 -3.62
N MET A 123 -2.23 -13.32 -4.40
CA MET A 123 -2.17 -12.55 -5.66
C MET A 123 -1.69 -11.11 -5.43
N PHE A 124 -2.18 -10.44 -4.39
CA PHE A 124 -1.74 -9.08 -4.07
C PHE A 124 -0.29 -9.02 -3.58
N THR A 125 0.17 -10.00 -2.81
CA THR A 125 1.56 -10.09 -2.38
C THR A 125 2.48 -10.27 -3.57
N GLU A 126 2.09 -11.09 -4.55
CA GLU A 126 2.84 -11.25 -5.80
C GLU A 126 2.87 -9.98 -6.66
N LEU A 127 1.73 -9.28 -6.80
CA LEU A 127 1.66 -8.01 -7.53
C LEU A 127 2.53 -6.95 -6.88
N ARG A 128 2.48 -6.83 -5.55
CA ARG A 128 3.31 -5.90 -4.78
C ARG A 128 4.80 -6.25 -4.92
N ALA A 129 5.15 -7.53 -4.85
CA ALA A 129 6.53 -7.97 -5.06
C ALA A 129 7.03 -7.65 -6.48
N LYS A 130 6.16 -7.74 -7.50
CA LYS A 130 6.49 -7.34 -8.89
C LYS A 130 6.66 -5.83 -9.03
N GLN A 131 5.80 -5.02 -8.39
CA GLN A 131 5.93 -3.56 -8.37
C GLN A 131 7.25 -3.11 -7.72
N ILE A 132 7.59 -3.65 -6.55
CA ILE A 132 8.86 -3.33 -5.88
C ILE A 132 10.05 -3.67 -6.78
N ARG A 133 10.02 -4.81 -7.48
CA ARG A 133 11.08 -5.21 -8.43
C ARG A 133 11.15 -4.33 -9.68
N ALA A 134 10.03 -3.77 -10.12
CA ALA A 134 9.99 -2.83 -11.23
C ALA A 134 10.53 -1.44 -10.82
N GLU A 135 10.13 -0.94 -9.65
CA GLU A 135 10.55 0.35 -9.09
C GLU A 135 12.02 0.38 -8.69
N THR A 136 12.53 -0.71 -8.11
CA THR A 136 13.94 -0.82 -7.71
C THR A 136 14.89 -1.03 -8.89
N GLY A 137 14.39 -1.18 -10.12
CA GLY A 137 15.24 -1.48 -11.26
C GLY A 137 15.85 -2.88 -11.19
N SER A 138 16.29 -3.39 -12.34
CA SER A 138 16.88 -4.73 -12.39
C SER A 138 18.17 -4.79 -11.56
N LEU A 139 18.44 -5.93 -10.93
CA LEU A 139 19.73 -6.21 -10.28
C LEU A 139 20.91 -5.91 -11.21
N GLN A 140 20.76 -6.13 -12.52
CA GLN A 140 21.74 -5.74 -13.54
C GLN A 140 22.00 -4.23 -13.56
N ALA A 141 20.97 -3.38 -13.52
CA ALA A 141 21.12 -1.93 -13.54
C ALA A 141 21.86 -1.43 -12.30
N PHE A 142 21.56 -1.97 -11.12
CA PHE A 142 22.31 -1.68 -9.90
C PHE A 142 23.78 -2.12 -9.98
N ILE A 143 24.06 -3.30 -10.58
CA ILE A 143 25.43 -3.78 -10.81
C ILE A 143 26.17 -2.87 -11.79
N GLU A 144 25.50 -2.39 -12.83
CA GLU A 144 26.08 -1.54 -13.86
C GLU A 144 26.35 -0.13 -13.35
N GLU A 145 25.44 0.44 -12.55
CA GLU A 145 25.65 1.71 -11.85
C GLU A 145 26.75 1.61 -10.79
N ALA A 146 26.78 0.52 -10.02
CA ALA A 146 27.88 0.27 -9.08
C ALA A 146 29.23 0.15 -9.81
N LYS A 147 29.28 -0.56 -10.95
CA LYS A 147 30.48 -0.61 -11.80
C LYS A 147 30.86 0.76 -12.36
N ALA A 148 29.89 1.58 -12.76
CA ALA A 148 30.12 2.95 -13.25
C ALA A 148 30.65 3.87 -12.15
N GLN A 149 30.24 3.66 -10.90
CA GLN A 149 30.80 4.30 -9.70
C GLN A 149 32.16 3.71 -9.26
N GLY A 150 32.75 2.81 -10.06
CA GLY A 150 34.06 2.21 -9.80
C GLY A 150 34.03 1.06 -8.78
N ILE A 151 32.84 0.64 -8.34
CA ILE A 151 32.66 -0.54 -7.47
C ILE A 151 32.76 -1.78 -8.34
N THR A 152 33.99 -2.24 -8.53
CA THR A 152 34.34 -3.39 -9.38
C THR A 152 34.26 -4.74 -8.65
N ARG A 153 34.09 -4.72 -7.32
CA ARG A 153 34.06 -5.91 -6.45
C ARG A 153 32.89 -5.82 -5.46
N CYS A 154 32.21 -6.95 -5.23
CA CYS A 154 31.06 -7.02 -4.32
C CYS A 154 31.54 -6.93 -2.85
N PRO A 155 31.14 -5.91 -2.07
CA PRO A 155 31.61 -5.72 -0.70
C PRO A 155 31.29 -6.91 0.23
N ILE A 156 30.22 -7.65 -0.03
CA ILE A 156 29.83 -8.83 0.77
C ILE A 156 30.87 -9.96 0.61
N ARG A 157 31.32 -10.22 -0.62
CA ARG A 157 32.36 -11.24 -0.90
C ARG A 157 33.71 -10.86 -0.29
N ASP A 158 33.98 -9.56 -0.19
CA ASP A 158 35.18 -9.03 0.48
C ASP A 158 35.10 -9.16 1.99
N ILE A 159 33.90 -9.07 2.55
CA ILE A 159 33.63 -9.30 3.97
C ILE A 159 33.75 -10.79 4.28
N GLU A 160 33.29 -11.70 3.40
CA GLU A 160 33.46 -13.15 3.56
C GLU A 160 34.95 -13.57 3.54
N ASP A 161 35.75 -13.05 2.60
CA ASP A 161 37.19 -13.27 2.56
C ASP A 161 37.92 -12.70 3.79
N LYS A 162 37.41 -11.60 4.36
CA LYS A 162 37.92 -10.98 5.59
C LYS A 162 37.45 -11.70 6.85
N LEU A 163 36.25 -12.28 6.85
CA LEU A 163 35.71 -13.11 7.93
C LEU A 163 36.52 -14.40 8.08
N GLY A 164 36.97 -15.00 6.98
CA GLY A 164 37.88 -16.15 7.02
C GLY A 164 39.27 -15.83 7.57
N LYS A 165 39.68 -14.55 7.57
CA LYS A 165 40.92 -14.04 8.18
C LYS A 165 40.69 -13.39 9.54
N CYS A 166 39.43 -13.29 9.98
CA CYS A 166 39.10 -12.72 11.26
C CYS A 166 39.50 -13.74 12.33
N PRO A 167 40.41 -13.40 13.26
CA PRO A 167 40.89 -14.34 14.27
C PRO A 167 39.82 -14.73 15.30
N VAL A 168 38.63 -14.13 15.22
CA VAL A 168 37.47 -14.41 16.07
C VAL A 168 36.47 -15.26 15.28
N ASP A 169 36.24 -16.49 15.74
CA ASP A 169 35.20 -17.35 15.20
C ASP A 169 33.81 -16.93 15.73
N PHE A 170 33.02 -16.29 14.87
CA PHE A 170 31.68 -15.82 15.22
C PHE A 170 30.64 -16.94 15.41
N ARG A 171 30.98 -18.22 15.14
CA ARG A 171 30.03 -19.34 15.22
C ARG A 171 29.95 -20.03 16.59
N GLY A 172 30.63 -19.51 17.62
CA GLY A 172 30.53 -20.10 18.97
C GLY A 172 31.01 -19.24 20.14
N VAL A 173 31.44 -18.00 19.92
CA VAL A 173 32.07 -17.17 20.95
C VAL A 173 31.04 -16.22 21.57
N LYS A 174 30.99 -16.14 22.90
CA LYS A 174 30.10 -15.20 23.59
C LYS A 174 30.60 -13.76 23.35
N PRO A 175 29.71 -12.75 23.26
CA PRO A 175 30.09 -11.38 22.91
C PRO A 175 31.24 -10.78 23.73
N GLU A 176 31.34 -11.15 25.01
CA GLU A 176 32.41 -10.71 25.92
C GLU A 176 33.80 -11.26 25.52
N GLU A 177 33.86 -12.51 25.08
CA GLU A 177 35.10 -13.17 24.67
C GLU A 177 35.60 -12.62 23.32
N ALA A 178 34.68 -12.27 22.42
CA ALA A 178 35.01 -11.60 21.16
C ALA A 178 35.59 -10.20 21.40
N LYS A 179 35.02 -9.45 22.35
CA LYS A 179 35.49 -8.11 22.72
C LYS A 179 36.88 -8.14 23.33
N ALA A 180 37.13 -9.07 24.25
CA ALA A 180 38.44 -9.25 24.89
C ALA A 180 39.55 -9.66 23.89
N ALA A 181 39.21 -10.46 22.88
CA ALA A 181 40.15 -10.87 21.83
C ALA A 181 40.56 -9.70 20.93
N VAL A 182 39.61 -8.83 20.57
CA VAL A 182 39.88 -7.62 19.77
C VAL A 182 40.73 -6.63 20.57
N GLU A 183 40.48 -6.47 21.87
CA GLU A 183 41.22 -5.55 22.74
C GLU A 183 42.69 -5.97 22.92
N LYS A 184 42.97 -7.29 22.97
CA LYS A 184 44.33 -7.85 22.96
C LYS A 184 45.09 -7.65 21.65
N LEU A 185 44.40 -7.52 20.53
CA LEU A 185 45.00 -7.31 19.20
C LEU A 185 45.32 -5.84 18.91
N LEU A 186 44.80 -4.92 19.72
CA LEU A 186 44.97 -3.47 19.59
C LEU A 186 46.03 -2.88 20.56
N GLN A 187 46.72 -3.75 21.32
CA GLN A 187 47.89 -3.40 22.14
C GLN A 187 49.18 -3.81 21.41
#